data_AF-A0A538RYG4-F1
#
_entry.id   AF-A0A538RYG4-F1
#
_cell.length_a   1.000
_cell.length_b   1.000
_cell.length_c   1.000
_cell.angle_alpha   90.00
_cell.angle_beta   90.00
_cell.angle_gamma   90.00
#
_symmetry.space_group_name_H-M   'P 1'
#
loop_
_entity.id
_entity.type
_entity.pdbx_description
1 polymer ?
#
loop_
_entity_poly.entity_id
_entity_poly.type
_entity_poly.pdbx_seq_one_letter_code
_entity_poly.pdbx_strand_id
1 'polypeptide(L)' 'DGLERFGEVTSCEGPVADLKVERGRVAEVLGVIFDQHTVIDVSVQDPPLDQVIARVFEEAGARHEANRAAS' A
#
# COMPACT_ATOMS: atom_id res chain seq x y z
N ASP A 1 16.97 -2.26 1.41
CA ASP A 1 16.07 -2.83 0.38
C ASP A 1 15.65 -4.24 0.78
N GLY A 2 14.35 -4.55 0.64
CA GLY A 2 13.63 -5.55 1.44
C GLY A 2 12.30 -5.03 2.02
N LEU A 3 11.89 -3.81 1.65
CA LEU A 3 10.63 -3.18 2.09
C LEU A 3 9.40 -3.79 1.40
N GLU A 4 9.61 -4.43 0.25
CA GLU A 4 8.58 -5.06 -0.59
C GLU A 4 7.83 -6.19 0.14
N ARG A 5 8.43 -6.76 1.20
CA ARG A 5 7.76 -7.77 2.04
C ARG A 5 6.66 -7.19 2.93
N PHE A 6 6.68 -5.88 3.14
CA PHE A 6 5.74 -5.18 4.00
C PHE A 6 4.55 -4.62 3.23
N GLY A 7 4.67 -4.46 1.91
CA GLY A 7 3.66 -3.87 1.06
C GLY A 7 4.20 -3.49 -0.31
N GLU A 8 3.41 -2.70 -1.04
CA GLU A 8 3.80 -2.18 -2.35
C GLU A 8 4.67 -0.92 -2.17
N VAL A 9 5.91 -0.97 -2.65
CA VAL A 9 6.80 0.20 -2.67
C VAL A 9 6.40 1.07 -3.86
N THR A 10 5.82 2.24 -3.60
CA THR A 10 5.33 3.15 -4.65
C THR A 10 6.38 4.17 -5.08
N SER A 11 7.36 4.45 -4.22
CA SER A 11 8.53 5.28 -4.54
C SER A 11 9.72 4.88 -3.66
N CYS A 12 10.93 5.02 -4.19
CA CYS A 12 12.16 4.83 -3.43
C CYS A 12 13.24 5.78 -3.97
N GLU A 13 13.54 6.83 -3.22
CA GLU A 13 14.50 7.88 -3.57
C GLU A 13 15.57 8.01 -2.46
N GLY A 14 16.69 7.33 -2.65
CA GLY A 14 17.74 7.28 -1.63
C GLY A 14 17.24 6.68 -0.31
N PRO A 15 17.32 7.38 0.83
CA PRO A 15 16.87 6.86 2.12
C PRO A 15 15.35 7.03 2.35
N VAL A 16 14.61 7.59 1.40
CA VAL A 16 13.17 7.84 1.51
C VAL A 16 12.41 6.84 0.66
N ALA A 17 11.40 6.19 1.23
CA ALA A 17 10.54 5.27 0.50
C ALA A 17 9.08 5.48 0.89
N ASP A 18 8.20 5.42 -0.11
CA ASP A 18 6.75 5.38 0.08
C ASP A 18 6.28 3.95 -0.02
N LEU A 19 5.56 3.50 1.01
CA LEU A 19 5.09 2.14 1.12
C LEU A 19 3.57 2.12 1.34
N LYS A 20 2.86 1.43 0.45
CA LYS A 20 1.44 1.15 0.59
C LYS A 20 1.26 -0.17 1.33
N VAL A 21 0.72 -0.08 2.55
CA VAL A 21 0.53 -1.19 3.47
C VAL A 21 -0.96 -1.38 3.74
N GLU A 22 -1.39 -2.62 3.99
CA GLU A 22 -2.74 -2.87 4.50
C GLU A 22 -2.95 -2.13 5.82
N ARG A 23 -4.06 -1.40 5.93
CA ARG A 23 -4.38 -0.55 7.09
C ARG A 23 -4.26 -1.28 8.43
N GLY A 24 -4.69 -2.54 8.48
CA GLY A 24 -4.63 -3.37 9.69
C GLY A 24 -3.20 -3.80 10.10
N ARG A 25 -2.24 -3.71 9.19
CA ARG A 25 -0.85 -4.14 9.39
C ARG A 25 0.14 -3.00 9.62
N VAL A 26 -0.30 -1.75 9.52
CA VAL A 26 0.58 -0.57 9.64
C VAL A 26 1.41 -0.60 10.93
N ALA A 27 0.78 -0.88 12.08
CA ALA A 27 1.47 -0.90 13.37
C ALA A 27 2.53 -2.01 13.46
N GLU A 28 2.21 -3.20 12.96
CA GLU A 28 3.14 -4.35 12.88
C GLU A 28 4.35 -3.99 12.00
N VAL A 29 4.09 -3.49 10.79
CA VAL A 29 5.12 -3.15 9.81
C VAL A 29 6.06 -2.07 10.35
N LEU A 30 5.52 -1.00 10.93
CA LEU A 30 6.35 0.06 11.51
C LEU A 30 7.23 -0.46 12.65
N GLY A 31 6.71 -1.37 13.48
CA GLY A 31 7.50 -2.00 14.54
C GLY A 31 8.74 -2.73 13.99
N VAL A 32 8.57 -3.52 12.91
CA VAL A 32 9.70 -4.23 12.28
C VAL A 32 10.66 -3.24 11.60
N ILE A 33 10.16 -2.19 10.97
CA ILE A 33 11.00 -1.17 10.31
C ILE A 33 11.85 -0.44 11.35
N PHE A 34 11.27 -0.01 12.47
CA PHE A 34 12.00 0.69 13.53
C PHE A 34 13.03 -0.20 14.25
N ASP A 35 12.80 -1.51 14.31
CA ASP A 35 13.76 -2.47 14.87
C ASP A 35 14.99 -2.67 13.95
N GLN A 36 14.78 -2.61 12.63
CA GLN A 36 15.81 -2.94 11.64
C GLN A 36 16.50 -1.73 11.01
N HIS A 37 15.91 -0.54 11.14
CA HIS A 37 16.37 0.68 10.51
C HIS A 37 16.28 1.87 11.47
N THR A 38 17.31 2.74 11.43
CA THR A 38 17.23 4.05 12.08
C THR A 38 16.31 4.95 11.25
N VAL A 39 15.07 5.12 11.70
CA VAL A 39 14.11 6.02 11.06
C VAL A 39 14.22 7.41 11.65
N ILE A 40 14.43 8.41 10.78
CA ILE A 40 14.55 9.82 11.16
C ILE A 40 13.16 10.47 11.25
N ASP A 41 12.29 10.16 10.29
CA ASP A 41 10.95 10.69 10.19
C ASP A 41 10.01 9.67 9.55
N VAL A 42 8.73 9.73 9.92
CA VAL A 42 7.69 8.83 9.43
C VAL A 42 6.35 9.54 9.40
N SER A 43 5.64 9.40 8.29
CA SER A 43 4.26 9.83 8.17
C SER A 43 3.39 8.64 7.77
N VAL A 44 2.19 8.58 8.34
CA VAL A 44 1.16 7.60 7.96
C VAL A 44 -0.04 8.38 7.52
N GLN A 45 -0.48 8.14 6.29
CA GLN A 45 -1.65 8.79 5.72
C GLN A 45 -2.57 7.72 5.13
N ASP A 46 -3.86 7.84 5.43
CA ASP A 46 -4.88 7.08 4.70
C ASP A 46 -5.03 7.72 3.29
N PRO A 47 -5.29 6.91 2.24
CA PRO A 47 -5.54 7.45 0.90
C PRO A 47 -6.78 8.37 0.92
N PRO A 48 -6.82 9.40 0.06
CA PRO A 48 -7.97 10.28 -0.02
C PRO A 48 -9.21 9.52 -0.50
N LEU A 49 -10.39 9.99 -0.10
CA LEU A 49 -11.66 9.27 -0.30
C LEU A 49 -11.96 9.02 -1.79
N ASP A 50 -11.63 9.96 -2.67
CA ASP A 50 -11.81 9.84 -4.11
C ASP A 50 -10.99 8.68 -4.70
N GLN A 51 -9.75 8.47 -4.24
CA GLN A 51 -8.94 7.32 -4.64
C GLN A 51 -9.52 5.99 -4.13
N VAL A 52 -10.07 5.99 -2.92
CA VAL A 52 -10.77 4.81 -2.38
C VAL A 52 -12.01 4.48 -3.22
N ILE A 53 -12.80 5.49 -3.57
CA ILE A 53 -13.98 5.34 -4.42
C ILE A 53 -13.60 4.83 -5.81
N ALA A 54 -12.59 5.44 -6.45
CA ALA A 54 -12.09 5.03 -7.76
C ALA A 54 -11.70 3.54 -7.75
N ARG A 55 -10.94 3.11 -6.74
CA ARG A 55 -10.53 1.72 -6.58
C ARG A 55 -11.72 0.76 -6.44
N VAL A 56 -12.74 1.12 -5.66
CA VAL A 56 -13.95 0.29 -5.52
C VAL A 56 -14.67 0.11 -6.86
N PHE A 57 -14.75 1.16 -7.68
CA PHE A 57 -15.36 1.08 -9.00
C PHE A 57 -14.52 0.28 -9.99
N GLU A 58 -13.20 0.46 -9.99
CA GLU A 58 -12.26 -0.31 -10.83
C GLU A 58 -12.35 -1.81 -10.51
N GLU A 59 -12.32 -2.18 -9.23
CA GLU A 59 -12.45 -3.56 -8.77
C GLU A 59 -13.81 -4.17 -9.17
N ALA A 60 -14.90 -3.39 -9.08
CA ALA A 60 -16.22 -3.82 -9.52
C ALA A 60 -16.31 -4.03 -11.04
N GLY A 61 -15.69 -3.13 -11.82
CA GLY A 61 -15.62 -3.23 -13.28
C GLY A 61 -14.85 -4.45 -13.75
N ALA A 62 -13.64 -4.66 -13.23
CA ALA A 62 -12.79 -5.82 -13.55
C ALA A 62 -13.51 -7.15 -13.25
N ARG A 63 -14.25 -7.22 -12.13
CA ARG A 63 -15.05 -8.40 -11.78
C ARG A 63 -16.22 -8.63 -12.74
N HIS A 64 -16.83 -7.58 -13.27
CA HIS A 64 -17.92 -7.70 -14.24
C HIS A 64 -17.41 -8.20 -15.60
N GLU A 65 -16.27 -7.70 -16.07
CA GLU A 65 -15.63 -8.15 -17.32
C GLU A 65 -15.21 -9.62 -17.27
N ALA A 66 -14.57 -10.04 -16.17
CA ALA A 66 -14.17 -11.43 -15.96
C ALA A 66 -15.37 -12.39 -16.01
N ASN A 67 -16.50 -12.00 -15.42
CA ASN A 67 -17.73 -12.81 -15.45
C ASN A 67 -18.33 -12.92 -16.86
N ARG A 68 -18.25 -11.85 -17.66
CA ARG A 68 -18.72 -11.85 -19.06
C ARG A 68 -17.83 -12.69 -19.97
N ALA A 69 -16.52 -12.70 -19.76
CA ALA A 69 -15.58 -13.50 -20.54
C ALA A 69 -15.64 -15.01 -20.22
N ALA A 70 -16.15 -15.37 -19.04
CA ALA A 70 -16.33 -16.75 -18.60
C ALA A 70 -17.68 -17.37 -19.04
N SER A 71 -18.54 -16.59 -19.70
CA SER A 71 -19.84 -17.00 -20.25
C SER A 71 -19.77 -17.19 -21.77
#